data_AF-A0A835E6G6-F1
#
_entry.id   AF-A0A835E6G6-F1
#
_cell.length_a   1.000
_cell.length_b   1.000
_cell.length_c   1.000
_cell.angle_alpha   90.00
_cell.angle_beta   90.00
_cell.angle_gamma   90.00
#
_symmetry.space_group_name_H-M   'P 1'
#
loop_
_entity.id
_entity.type
_entity.pdbx_description
1 polymer ?
#
loop_
_entity_poly.entity_id
_entity_poly.type
_entity_poly.pdbx_seq_one_letter_code
_entity_poly.pdbx_strand_id
1 'polypeptide(L)'
;MAPSKSKVPKLSETASQGCCKFCAEPEEKGKRFLICGHSLCMYKYYHIRCLSPEQIASEQQLGKRRWYCPSCLCRKCFRNVNDHEIILCDGCDEAYHLSCMEPPRTDVPKGDWYCRLCTEAKARRLEMKKLEQKMLKEHRKSDRAMVKSTKYLGFELLLSASDELEKREAAELRGNEEAAMAAQKPGGDEEAAAVAE
;
A
#
# COMPACT_ATOMS: atom_id res chain seq x y z
N MET A 1 5.19 14.43 -55.28
CA MET A 1 4.43 14.92 -54.11
C MET A 1 3.13 14.13 -54.02
N ALA A 2 2.96 13.33 -52.97
CA ALA A 2 1.69 12.73 -52.57
C ALA A 2 1.68 12.72 -51.03
N PRO A 3 0.67 13.29 -50.35
CA PRO A 3 0.64 13.32 -48.90
C PRO A 3 0.37 11.92 -48.36
N SER A 4 1.30 11.45 -47.53
CA SER A 4 1.21 10.23 -46.74
C SER A 4 -0.12 10.17 -45.99
N LYS A 5 -0.90 9.11 -46.23
CA LYS A 5 -2.16 8.84 -45.53
C LYS A 5 -1.89 8.79 -44.02
N SER A 6 -2.32 9.82 -43.30
CA SER A 6 -2.33 9.88 -41.85
C SER A 6 -3.28 8.81 -41.32
N LYS A 7 -2.76 7.62 -41.06
CA LYS A 7 -3.54 6.56 -40.41
C LYS A 7 -3.82 7.04 -38.98
N VAL A 8 -5.06 7.43 -38.73
CA VAL A 8 -5.51 7.80 -37.38
C VAL A 8 -5.18 6.63 -36.44
N PRO A 9 -4.43 6.86 -35.35
CA PRO A 9 -4.11 5.80 -34.39
C PRO A 9 -5.40 5.21 -33.83
N LYS A 10 -5.51 3.87 -33.78
CA LYS A 10 -6.63 3.21 -33.10
C LYS A 10 -6.51 3.53 -31.60
N LEU A 11 -7.59 4.06 -31.00
CA LEU A 11 -7.65 4.33 -29.56
C LEU A 11 -7.55 3.02 -28.77
N SER A 12 -7.06 3.10 -27.52
CA SER A 12 -7.10 1.94 -26.64
C SER A 12 -8.55 1.54 -26.33
N GLU A 13 -8.75 0.29 -25.94
CA GLU A 13 -10.05 -0.20 -25.45
C GLU A 13 -10.54 0.64 -24.27
N THR A 14 -9.65 0.96 -23.32
CA THR A 14 -9.97 1.81 -22.16
C THR A 14 -10.41 3.22 -22.55
N ALA A 15 -9.78 3.85 -23.54
CA ALA A 15 -10.22 5.16 -24.02
C ALA A 15 -11.51 5.11 -24.83
N SER A 16 -11.79 3.99 -25.49
CA SER A 16 -13.04 3.79 -26.23
C SER A 16 -14.22 3.50 -25.29
N GLN A 17 -13.94 2.80 -24.19
CA GLN A 17 -14.92 2.45 -23.15
C GLN A 17 -15.11 3.55 -22.10
N GLY A 18 -14.30 4.61 -22.12
CA GLY A 18 -14.37 5.68 -21.12
C GLY A 18 -13.88 5.25 -19.74
N CYS A 19 -12.88 4.38 -19.70
CA CYS A 19 -12.29 3.84 -18.48
C CYS A 19 -10.95 4.49 -18.15
N CYS A 20 -10.61 4.49 -16.87
CA CYS A 20 -9.32 4.94 -16.38
C CYS A 20 -8.18 4.09 -16.95
N LYS A 21 -7.07 4.73 -17.37
CA LYS A 21 -5.87 4.01 -17.83
C LYS A 21 -5.32 3.03 -16.79
N PHE A 22 -5.31 3.41 -15.51
CA PHE A 22 -4.60 2.68 -14.47
C PHE A 22 -5.40 1.53 -13.86
N CYS A 23 -6.69 1.75 -13.56
CA CYS A 23 -7.53 0.74 -12.93
C CYS A 23 -8.51 0.07 -13.88
N ALA A 24 -8.61 0.54 -15.13
CA ALA A 24 -9.59 0.05 -16.13
C ALA A 24 -11.07 0.20 -15.72
N GLU A 25 -11.36 0.87 -14.60
CA GLU A 25 -12.72 1.12 -14.13
C GLU A 25 -13.31 2.40 -14.75
N PRO A 26 -14.64 2.44 -14.97
CA PRO A 26 -15.35 3.62 -15.45
C PRO A 26 -15.44 4.73 -14.39
N GLU A 27 -16.12 5.83 -14.74
CA GLU A 27 -16.32 6.97 -13.85
C GLU A 27 -17.26 6.60 -12.68
N GLU A 28 -16.83 6.85 -11.44
CA GLU A 28 -17.68 6.68 -10.25
C GLU A 28 -18.71 7.83 -10.16
N LYS A 29 -19.93 7.53 -9.68
CA LYS A 29 -20.99 8.54 -9.51
C LYS A 29 -20.51 9.72 -8.65
N GLY A 30 -20.44 10.91 -9.25
CA GLY A 30 -20.08 12.16 -8.57
C GLY A 30 -18.58 12.50 -8.56
N LYS A 31 -17.70 11.66 -9.11
CA LYS A 31 -16.27 11.98 -9.29
C LYS A 31 -16.00 12.20 -10.76
N ARG A 32 -15.23 13.23 -11.10
CA ARG A 32 -14.85 13.51 -12.47
C ARG A 32 -13.49 12.91 -12.82
N PHE A 33 -13.36 12.38 -14.03
CA PHE A 33 -12.06 12.08 -14.60
C PHE A 33 -11.24 13.35 -14.82
N LEU A 34 -9.93 13.20 -14.67
CA LEU A 34 -8.96 14.12 -15.24
C LEU A 34 -8.70 13.69 -16.68
N ILE A 35 -8.95 14.60 -17.63
CA ILE A 35 -8.92 14.30 -19.06
C ILE A 35 -7.70 14.98 -19.70
N CYS A 36 -6.90 14.19 -20.40
CA CYS A 36 -5.75 14.68 -21.14
C CYS A 36 -6.17 15.62 -22.28
N GLY A 37 -5.54 16.79 -22.37
CA GLY A 37 -5.76 17.77 -23.42
C GLY A 37 -5.06 17.46 -24.75
N HIS A 38 -4.25 16.39 -24.83
CA HIS A 38 -3.63 15.97 -26.08
C HIS A 38 -4.66 15.29 -27.00
N SER A 39 -4.87 15.84 -28.19
CA SER A 39 -5.89 15.41 -29.16
C SER A 39 -5.76 13.95 -29.58
N LEU A 40 -4.54 13.42 -29.65
CA LEU A 40 -4.25 12.04 -30.06
C LEU A 40 -3.90 11.12 -28.88
N CYS A 41 -4.28 11.49 -27.65
CA CYS A 41 -4.05 10.66 -26.49
C CYS A 41 -4.87 9.36 -26.55
N MET A 42 -4.15 8.23 -26.60
CA MET A 42 -4.75 6.90 -26.63
C MET A 42 -5.42 6.49 -25.30
N TYR A 43 -5.10 7.13 -24.18
CA TYR A 43 -5.52 6.71 -22.83
C TYR A 43 -6.10 7.88 -22.00
N LYS A 44 -6.82 8.80 -22.65
CA LYS A 44 -7.08 10.15 -22.14
C LYS A 44 -7.79 10.30 -20.78
N TYR A 45 -8.32 9.24 -20.18
CA TYR A 45 -9.11 9.28 -18.94
C TYR A 45 -8.34 8.72 -17.74
N TYR A 46 -8.36 9.46 -16.64
CA TYR A 46 -7.65 9.10 -15.41
C TYR A 46 -8.46 9.52 -14.18
N HIS A 47 -8.58 8.66 -13.17
CA HIS A 47 -9.09 9.11 -11.86
C HIS A 47 -8.02 9.95 -11.15
N ILE A 48 -8.45 11.00 -10.44
CA ILE A 48 -7.55 11.81 -9.59
C ILE A 48 -6.83 10.93 -8.55
N ARG A 49 -7.51 9.94 -7.98
CA ARG A 49 -6.93 8.99 -7.00
C ARG A 49 -5.90 8.03 -7.62
N CYS A 50 -5.97 7.79 -8.93
CA CYS A 50 -5.04 6.90 -9.63
C CYS A 50 -3.77 7.63 -10.09
N LEU A 51 -3.68 8.94 -9.86
CA LEU A 51 -2.54 9.77 -10.21
C LEU A 51 -1.83 10.21 -8.93
N SER A 52 -0.51 10.35 -9.01
CA SER A 52 0.25 11.00 -7.96
C SER A 52 0.05 12.53 -8.01
N PRO A 53 0.22 13.25 -6.89
CA PRO A 53 0.17 14.71 -6.87
C PRO A 53 1.11 15.35 -7.90
N GLU A 54 2.30 14.76 -8.09
CA GLU A 54 3.29 15.22 -9.07
C GLU A 54 2.80 15.05 -10.51
N GLN A 55 2.01 14.02 -10.80
CA GLN A 55 1.42 13.82 -12.13
C GLN A 55 0.25 14.77 -12.42
N ILE A 56 -0.48 15.19 -11.38
CA ILE A 56 -1.60 16.14 -11.49
C ILE A 56 -1.09 17.57 -11.63
N ALA A 57 -0.12 17.95 -10.80
CA ALA A 57 0.31 19.34 -10.62
C ALA A 57 1.84 19.50 -10.75
N SER A 58 2.45 18.87 -11.76
CA SER A 58 3.86 19.10 -12.07
C SER A 58 4.12 20.58 -12.36
N GLU A 59 5.31 21.08 -12.00
CA GLU A 59 5.71 22.47 -12.25
C GLU A 59 5.56 22.88 -13.72
N GLN A 60 5.83 21.96 -14.64
CA GLN A 60 5.72 22.18 -16.09
C GLN A 60 4.26 22.35 -16.58
N GLN A 61 3.29 21.91 -15.78
CA GLN A 61 1.86 22.03 -16.07
C GLN A 61 1.20 23.20 -15.34
N LEU A 62 1.87 23.78 -14.33
CA LEU A 62 1.38 24.98 -13.67
C LEU A 62 1.23 26.11 -14.70
N GLY A 63 0.05 26.75 -14.70
CA GLY A 63 -0.28 27.82 -15.65
C GLY A 63 -0.64 27.36 -17.06
N LYS A 64 -0.69 26.06 -17.36
CA LYS A 64 -1.23 25.57 -18.65
C LYS A 64 -2.75 25.56 -18.63
N ARG A 65 -3.37 25.90 -19.77
CA ARG A 65 -4.83 25.88 -19.94
C ARG A 65 -5.44 24.47 -19.93
N ARG A 66 -4.62 23.44 -20.17
CA ARG A 66 -5.03 22.04 -20.25
C ARG A 66 -4.03 21.19 -19.49
N TRP A 67 -4.54 20.15 -18.84
CA TRP A 67 -3.72 19.11 -18.22
C TRP A 67 -3.30 18.08 -19.27
N TYR A 68 -2.08 17.54 -19.13
CA TYR A 68 -1.54 16.53 -20.04
C TYR A 68 -1.17 15.25 -19.29
N CYS A 69 -1.52 14.10 -19.86
CA CYS A 69 -1.29 12.83 -19.22
C CYS A 69 0.20 12.51 -19.01
N PRO A 70 0.54 11.67 -18.00
CA PRO A 70 1.90 11.20 -17.76
C PRO A 70 2.61 10.59 -18.97
N SER A 71 1.85 9.90 -19.80
CA SER A 71 2.40 9.07 -20.88
C SER A 71 2.38 9.77 -22.26
N CYS A 72 1.86 11.00 -22.33
CA CYS A 72 1.55 11.67 -23.59
C CYS A 72 2.68 12.56 -24.09
N LEU A 73 3.43 13.16 -23.17
CA LEU A 73 4.47 14.14 -23.47
C LEU A 73 5.70 13.74 -22.66
N CYS A 74 6.88 13.92 -23.25
CA CYS A 74 8.11 13.73 -22.50
C CYS A 74 8.16 14.69 -21.30
N ARG A 75 8.40 14.18 -20.09
CA ARG A 75 8.46 14.97 -18.85
C ARG A 75 9.69 15.86 -18.70
N LYS A 76 10.64 15.79 -19.63
CA LYS A 76 11.77 16.73 -19.65
C LYS A 76 11.54 17.89 -20.60
N CYS A 77 11.18 17.59 -21.85
CA CYS A 77 11.05 18.62 -22.88
C CYS A 77 9.60 19.02 -23.19
N PHE A 78 8.62 18.35 -22.57
CA PHE A 78 7.18 18.59 -22.72
C PHE A 78 6.68 18.56 -24.17
N ARG A 79 7.31 17.71 -24.99
CA ARG A 79 6.99 17.51 -26.42
C ARG A 79 6.66 16.04 -26.67
N ASN A 80 5.80 15.80 -27.66
CA ASN A 80 5.53 14.48 -28.23
C ASN A 80 6.10 14.46 -29.64
N VAL A 81 7.40 14.22 -29.72
CA VAL A 81 8.18 14.15 -30.97
C VAL A 81 9.01 12.89 -30.91
N ASN A 82 9.25 12.21 -32.02
CA ASN A 82 9.98 10.94 -32.02
C ASN A 82 9.38 9.92 -31.03
N ASP A 83 8.08 9.65 -31.14
CA ASP A 83 7.37 8.73 -30.23
C ASP A 83 8.03 7.33 -30.14
N HIS A 84 8.81 6.93 -31.16
CA HIS A 84 9.61 5.70 -31.18
C HIS A 84 10.79 5.69 -30.20
N GLU A 85 11.21 6.86 -29.72
CA GLU A 85 12.31 7.04 -28.76
C GLU A 85 11.77 7.34 -27.35
N ILE A 86 10.46 7.20 -27.11
CA ILE A 86 9.85 7.39 -25.78
C ILE A 86 9.87 6.07 -25.01
N ILE A 87 10.38 6.12 -23.78
CA ILE A 87 10.18 5.10 -22.76
C ILE A 87 9.21 5.59 -21.68
N LEU A 88 8.59 4.66 -20.97
CA LEU A 88 7.83 4.93 -19.75
C LEU A 88 8.65 4.51 -18.54
N CYS A 89 8.59 5.29 -17.46
CA CYS A 89 9.18 4.91 -16.17
C CYS A 89 8.36 3.78 -15.53
N ASP A 90 9.00 2.69 -15.11
CA ASP A 90 8.32 1.56 -14.46
C ASP A 90 7.77 1.89 -13.06
N GLY A 91 8.16 3.03 -12.49
CA GLY A 91 7.69 3.49 -11.19
C GLY A 91 6.53 4.49 -11.23
N CYS A 92 6.40 5.28 -12.30
CA CYS A 92 5.40 6.36 -12.37
C CYS A 92 4.72 6.49 -13.74
N ASP A 93 5.02 5.63 -14.70
CA ASP A 93 4.40 5.59 -16.04
C ASP A 93 4.51 6.92 -16.83
N GLU A 94 5.49 7.73 -16.45
CA GLU A 94 5.83 9.00 -17.09
C GLU A 94 6.71 8.79 -18.31
N ALA A 95 6.39 9.49 -19.40
CA ALA A 95 7.10 9.41 -20.66
C ALA A 95 8.41 10.22 -20.66
N TYR A 96 9.47 9.63 -21.21
CA TYR A 96 10.75 10.28 -21.44
C TYR A 96 11.34 9.86 -22.78
N HIS A 97 11.86 10.80 -23.57
CA HIS A 97 12.73 10.40 -24.69
C HIS A 97 14.03 9.80 -24.14
N LEU A 98 14.58 8.81 -24.84
CA LEU A 98 15.91 8.24 -24.55
C LEU A 98 16.99 9.34 -24.48
N SER A 99 16.94 10.32 -25.40
CA SER A 99 17.83 11.48 -25.43
C SER A 99 17.58 12.48 -24.29
N CYS A 100 16.38 12.49 -23.72
CA CYS A 100 16.02 13.34 -22.59
C CYS A 100 16.42 12.72 -21.24
N MET A 101 16.88 11.47 -21.21
CA MET A 101 17.33 10.85 -19.96
C MET A 101 18.57 11.55 -19.37
N GLU A 102 18.86 11.24 -18.12
CA GLU A 102 20.09 11.63 -17.43
C GLU A 102 20.79 10.37 -16.92
N PRO A 103 21.89 9.93 -17.56
CA PRO A 103 22.48 10.44 -18.81
C PRO A 103 21.61 10.12 -20.06
N PRO A 104 21.73 10.89 -21.16
CA PRO A 104 21.07 10.59 -22.43
C PRO A 104 21.46 9.20 -22.96
N ARG A 105 20.48 8.50 -23.55
CA ARG A 105 20.68 7.17 -24.14
C ARG A 105 20.25 7.16 -25.59
N THR A 106 20.84 6.25 -26.36
CA THR A 106 20.46 5.94 -27.75
C THR A 106 19.54 4.74 -27.83
N ASP A 107 19.62 3.84 -26.85
CA ASP A 107 18.93 2.55 -26.84
C ASP A 107 18.12 2.36 -25.56
N VAL A 108 17.02 1.60 -25.68
CA VAL A 108 16.18 1.21 -24.56
C VAL A 108 17.01 0.35 -23.58
N PRO A 109 17.09 0.70 -22.29
CA PRO A 109 17.80 -0.10 -21.29
C PRO A 109 17.19 -1.50 -21.18
N LYS A 110 18.04 -2.49 -20.88
CA LYS A 110 17.57 -3.86 -20.59
C LYS A 110 17.02 -3.91 -19.16
N GLY A 111 15.81 -4.43 -19.00
CA GLY A 111 15.13 -4.53 -17.70
C GLY A 111 14.46 -3.22 -17.29
N ASP A 112 14.11 -3.13 -16.01
CA ASP A 112 13.34 -2.01 -15.48
C ASP A 112 14.15 -0.70 -15.48
N TRP A 113 13.50 0.39 -15.90
CA TRP A 113 14.04 1.72 -15.87
C TRP A 113 13.19 2.68 -15.03
N TYR A 114 13.87 3.46 -14.20
CA TYR A 114 13.24 4.45 -13.33
C TYR A 114 13.74 5.85 -13.66
N CYS A 115 12.83 6.81 -13.72
CA CYS A 115 13.19 8.21 -13.87
C CYS A 115 13.93 8.74 -12.64
N ARG A 116 14.54 9.92 -12.78
CA ARG A 116 15.26 10.60 -11.70
C ARG A 116 14.40 10.77 -10.45
N LEU A 117 13.15 11.21 -10.61
CA LEU A 117 12.23 11.44 -9.49
C LEU A 117 11.92 10.14 -8.72
N CYS A 118 11.66 9.04 -9.43
CA CYS A 118 11.45 7.74 -8.81
C CYS A 118 12.71 7.24 -8.08
N THR A 119 13.88 7.44 -8.68
CA THR A 119 15.17 7.04 -8.11
C THR A 119 15.46 7.82 -6.81
N GLU A 120 15.29 9.13 -6.83
CA GLU A 120 15.44 9.99 -5.65
C GLU A 120 14.41 9.66 -4.56
N ALA A 121 13.14 9.44 -4.94
CA ALA A 121 12.10 9.05 -4.00
C ALA A 121 12.42 7.70 -3.33
N LYS A 122 12.98 6.74 -4.07
CA LYS A 122 13.43 5.46 -3.52
C LYS A 122 14.59 5.66 -2.54
N ALA A 123 15.58 6.49 -2.89
CA ALA A 123 16.70 6.82 -2.01
C ALA A 123 16.22 7.45 -0.68
N ARG A 124 15.37 8.49 -0.75
CA ARG A 124 14.79 9.14 0.45
C ARG A 124 14.03 8.14 1.34
N ARG A 125 13.23 7.25 0.75
CA ARG A 125 12.52 6.21 1.51
C ARG A 125 13.47 5.27 2.24
N LEU A 126 14.60 4.91 1.61
CA LEU A 126 15.61 4.05 2.24
C LEU A 126 16.31 4.76 3.40
N GLU A 127 16.62 6.05 3.26
CA GLU A 127 17.21 6.86 4.33
C GLU A 127 16.26 7.00 5.51
N MET A 128 14.99 7.30 5.27
CA MET A 128 13.97 7.36 6.31
C MET A 128 13.83 6.04 7.08
N LYS A 129 13.83 4.90 6.38
CA LYS A 129 13.82 3.57 7.01
C LYS A 129 15.06 3.32 7.87
N LYS A 130 16.24 3.76 7.42
CA LYS A 130 17.48 3.65 8.21
C LYS A 130 17.40 4.50 9.48
N LEU A 131 16.85 5.71 9.37
CA LEU A 131 16.65 6.60 10.51
C LEU A 131 15.66 6.00 11.51
N GLU A 132 14.51 5.51 11.04
CA GLU A 132 13.51 4.81 11.85
C GLU A 132 14.11 3.61 12.58
N GLN A 133 14.87 2.77 11.87
CA GLN A 133 15.57 1.64 12.48
C GLN A 133 16.60 2.06 13.53
N LYS A 134 17.29 3.19 13.31
CA LYS A 134 18.23 3.74 14.29
C LYS A 134 17.50 4.21 15.56
N MET A 135 16.41 4.95 15.39
CA MET A 135 15.54 5.41 16.49
C MET A 135 14.97 4.23 17.29
N LEU A 136 14.42 3.21 16.61
CA LEU A 136 13.91 2.00 17.26
C LEU A 136 14.99 1.24 18.03
N LYS A 137 16.23 1.20 17.54
CA LYS A 137 17.36 0.56 18.25
C LYS A 137 17.79 1.35 19.48
N GLU A 138 17.78 2.68 19.41
CA GLU A 138 18.12 3.55 20.54
C GLU A 138 17.06 3.43 21.64
N HIS A 139 15.77 3.48 21.29
CA HIS A 139 14.69 3.30 22.27
C HIS A 139 14.64 1.89 22.84
N ARG A 140 14.83 0.83 22.02
CA ARG A 140 14.90 -0.56 22.52
C ARG A 140 16.05 -0.77 23.52
N LYS A 141 17.19 -0.09 23.35
CA LYS A 141 18.29 -0.14 24.32
C LYS A 141 17.94 0.59 25.61
N SER A 142 17.24 1.73 25.50
CA SER A 142 16.73 2.49 26.65
C SER A 142 15.66 1.72 27.41
N ASP A 143 14.71 1.07 26.73
CA ASP A 143 13.69 0.22 27.33
C ASP A 143 14.32 -1.00 28.01
N ARG A 144 15.31 -1.65 27.38
CA ARG A 144 16.05 -2.75 28.02
C ARG A 144 16.85 -2.29 29.24
N ALA A 145 17.37 -1.06 29.24
CA ALA A 145 18.04 -0.47 30.40
C ALA A 145 17.04 -0.06 31.49
N MET A 146 15.82 0.37 31.11
CA MET A 146 14.71 0.69 32.01
C MET A 146 14.16 -0.56 32.70
N VAL A 147 14.00 -1.68 31.96
CA VAL A 147 13.61 -2.99 32.51
C VAL A 147 14.67 -3.56 33.46
N LYS A 148 15.95 -3.23 33.26
CA LYS A 148 17.05 -3.60 34.19
C LYS A 148 17.26 -2.59 35.31
N SER A 149 16.48 -1.51 35.35
CA SER A 149 16.57 -0.51 36.41
C SER A 149 15.92 -1.05 37.67
N THR A 150 16.71 -1.23 38.73
CA THR A 150 16.28 -1.70 40.06
C THR A 150 15.24 -0.80 40.72
N LYS A 151 14.96 0.37 40.14
CA LYS A 151 13.99 1.36 40.61
C LYS A 151 12.53 0.87 40.56
N TYR A 152 12.22 -0.12 39.71
CA TYR A 152 10.86 -0.68 39.57
C TYR A 152 10.75 -2.15 40.00
N LEU A 153 11.75 -2.71 40.69
CA LEU A 153 11.69 -4.06 41.29
C LEU A 153 10.43 -4.26 42.15
N GLY A 154 10.00 -3.22 42.88
CA GLY A 154 8.76 -3.28 43.66
C GLY A 154 7.50 -3.42 42.80
N PHE A 155 7.49 -2.84 41.60
CA PHE A 155 6.37 -2.97 40.65
C PHE A 155 6.36 -4.37 39.99
N GLU A 156 7.52 -4.95 39.70
CA GLU A 156 7.64 -6.33 39.19
C GLU A 156 7.11 -7.36 40.22
N LEU A 157 7.47 -7.19 41.49
CA LEU A 157 6.96 -8.02 42.59
C LEU A 157 5.44 -7.88 42.76
N LEU A 158 4.90 -6.67 42.57
CA LEU A 158 3.45 -6.42 42.65
C LEU A 158 2.68 -7.09 41.51
N LEU A 159 3.15 -7.01 40.26
CA LEU A 159 2.54 -7.75 39.14
C LEU A 159 2.59 -9.26 39.38
N SER A 160 3.74 -9.76 39.83
CA SER A 160 3.91 -11.19 40.10
C SER A 160 2.99 -11.69 41.24
N ALA A 161 2.74 -10.86 42.26
CA ALA A 161 1.81 -11.18 43.35
C ALA A 161 0.34 -11.11 42.91
N SER A 162 -0.02 -10.17 42.02
CA SER A 162 -1.36 -10.07 41.42
C SER A 162 -1.69 -11.32 40.61
N ASP A 163 -0.77 -11.75 39.73
CA ASP A 163 -0.93 -12.98 38.94
C ASP A 163 -1.11 -14.23 39.83
N GLU A 164 -0.46 -14.27 41.00
CA GLU A 164 -0.54 -15.40 41.92
C GLU A 164 -1.86 -15.41 42.71
N LEU A 165 -2.41 -14.24 43.04
CA LEU A 165 -3.76 -14.11 43.62
C LEU A 165 -4.82 -14.57 42.63
N GLU A 166 -4.74 -14.12 41.38
CA GLU A 166 -5.67 -14.54 40.32
C GLU A 166 -5.64 -16.07 40.10
N LYS A 167 -4.44 -16.68 40.15
CA LYS A 167 -4.30 -18.14 40.04
C LYS A 167 -4.90 -18.88 41.24
N ARG A 168 -4.77 -18.33 42.45
CA ARG A 168 -5.34 -18.90 43.68
C ARG A 168 -6.85 -18.82 43.67
N GLU A 169 -7.41 -17.66 43.31
CA GLU A 169 -8.85 -17.47 43.13
C GLU A 169 -9.41 -18.41 42.06
N ALA A 170 -8.71 -18.55 40.92
CA ALA A 170 -9.11 -19.50 39.87
C ALA A 170 -9.01 -20.97 40.31
N ALA A 171 -8.06 -21.33 41.18
CA ALA A 171 -7.95 -22.68 41.73
C ALA A 171 -9.06 -22.97 42.76
N GLU A 172 -9.42 -21.96 43.57
CA GLU A 172 -10.52 -22.04 44.52
C GLU A 172 -11.88 -22.16 43.83
N LEU A 173 -12.08 -21.43 42.73
CA LEU A 173 -13.24 -21.59 41.84
C LEU A 173 -13.29 -22.98 41.20
N ARG A 174 -12.18 -23.49 40.66
CA ARG A 174 -12.17 -24.87 40.13
C ARG A 174 -12.48 -25.92 41.20
N GLY A 175 -11.93 -25.76 42.41
CA GLY A 175 -12.19 -26.67 43.53
C GLY A 175 -13.63 -26.61 44.02
N ASN A 176 -14.27 -25.44 44.00
CA ASN A 176 -15.67 -25.30 44.38
C ASN A 176 -16.64 -25.83 43.32
N GLU A 177 -16.30 -25.72 42.03
CA GLU A 177 -17.04 -26.32 40.92
C GLU A 177 -16.94 -27.85 40.96
N GLU A 178 -15.76 -28.41 41.22
CA GLU A 178 -15.54 -29.85 41.41
C GLU A 178 -16.30 -30.39 42.64
N ALA A 179 -16.30 -29.65 43.75
CA ALA A 179 -17.06 -30.01 44.95
C ALA A 179 -18.59 -29.93 44.73
N ALA A 180 -19.08 -28.94 43.98
CA ALA A 180 -20.48 -28.82 43.60
C ALA A 180 -20.94 -29.95 42.66
N MET A 181 -20.08 -30.39 41.74
CA MET A 181 -20.34 -31.51 40.83
C MET A 181 -20.34 -32.86 41.58
N ALA A 182 -19.49 -33.03 42.59
CA ALA A 182 -19.47 -34.23 43.44
C ALA A 182 -20.72 -34.37 44.34
N ALA A 183 -21.38 -33.26 44.69
CA ALA A 183 -22.63 -33.25 45.47
C ALA A 183 -23.87 -33.64 44.64
N GLN A 184 -23.76 -33.71 43.31
CA GLN A 184 -24.80 -34.20 42.40
C GLN A 184 -24.47 -35.63 41.94
N LYS A 185 -24.48 -36.61 42.84
CA LYS A 185 -24.66 -38.02 42.45
C LYS A 185 -26.14 -38.42 42.61
N PRO A 186 -26.80 -38.98 41.57
CA PRO A 186 -28.11 -39.57 41.73
C PRO A 186 -27.99 -40.87 42.53
N GLY A 187 -28.77 -40.98 43.61
CA GLY A 187 -28.95 -42.25 44.33
C GLY A 187 -29.95 -43.13 43.57
N GLY A 188 -29.44 -44.15 42.89
CA GLY A 188 -30.05 -45.48 42.81
C GLY A 188 -29.20 -46.42 43.68
N ASP A 189 -29.70 -47.48 44.31
CA ASP A 189 -30.59 -48.49 43.74
C ASP A 189 -31.44 -49.23 44.80
N GLU A 190 -32.57 -49.77 44.33
CA GLU A 190 -33.27 -51.05 44.63
C GLU A 190 -33.68 -51.51 46.05
N GLU A 191 -35.00 -51.78 46.20
CA GLU A 191 -35.49 -52.97 46.92
C GLU A 191 -36.67 -53.65 46.17
N ALA A 192 -36.34 -54.83 45.62
CA ALA A 192 -37.11 -56.08 45.45
C ALA A 192 -38.62 -56.08 45.13
N ALA A 193 -39.03 -56.86 44.11
CA ALA A 193 -39.37 -58.28 44.31
C ALA A 193 -40.11 -58.88 43.09
N ALA A 194 -39.74 -60.12 42.74
CA ALA A 194 -40.54 -61.07 41.98
C ALA A 194 -41.93 -61.26 42.63
N VAL A 195 -42.98 -61.67 41.91
CA VAL A 195 -43.36 -63.08 41.71
C VAL A 195 -44.49 -63.14 40.67
N ALA A 196 -44.44 -64.18 39.84
CA ALA A 196 -45.49 -64.62 38.94
C ALA A 196 -46.58 -65.43 39.69
N GLU A 197 -47.85 -65.13 39.43
CA GLU A 197 -48.91 -66.04 38.93
C GLU A 197 -50.21 -65.25 38.68
#